data_AF-A0A2K5MD94-F1
#
_entry.id   AF-A0A2K5MD94-F1
#
_cell.length_a   1.000
_cell.length_b   1.000
_cell.length_c   1.000
_cell.angle_alpha   90.00
_cell.angle_beta   90.00
_cell.angle_gamma   90.00
#
_symmetry.space_group_name_H-M   'P 1'
#
loop_
_entity.id
_entity.type
_entity.pdbx_description
1 polymer ?
#
loop_
_entity_poly.entity_id
_entity_poly.type
_entity_poly.pdbx_seq_one_letter_code
_entity_poly.pdbx_strand_id
1 'polypeptide(L)'
;MPKARPGSLPTTSIGWRFQLWSLGLSSPERHLARRLKNNSFYPFMQQQPNVFVLEYYLDTLWKGMLLFVVCVVLVSLGSLREVQKQETWVFLAYGVGVGLWLVISSLPRRRLVLNHTRGVYHFSIQGRTVCQGPLHLVYVRLALNSDAYGRCFFQLVLGGHRLEPLVLVQLSERYEQMEYLGRYIARKLNINYFDYLATSYRHVVRHWPPPSTTVMRKNPVGHKPSSSQSSLEV
;
A
#
# COMPACT_ATOMS: atom_id res chain seq x y z
N MET A 1 -44.83 -5.82 -3.11
CA MET A 1 -44.05 -6.39 -2.00
C MET A 1 -43.12 -7.48 -2.53
N PRO A 2 -41.81 -7.23 -2.73
CA PRO A 2 -40.84 -8.31 -2.92
C PRO A 2 -39.88 -8.43 -1.72
N LYS A 3 -39.60 -9.70 -1.42
CA LYS A 3 -38.93 -10.29 -0.26
C LYS A 3 -37.44 -9.91 -0.24
N ALA A 4 -37.00 -9.19 0.80
CA ALA A 4 -35.58 -8.91 1.04
C ALA A 4 -34.87 -10.17 1.54
N ARG A 5 -33.83 -10.62 0.84
CA ARG A 5 -32.87 -11.62 1.35
C ARG A 5 -31.89 -10.94 2.31
N PRO A 6 -31.53 -11.58 3.44
CA PRO A 6 -30.57 -11.00 4.37
C PRO A 6 -29.18 -10.98 3.73
N GLY A 7 -28.57 -9.79 3.72
CA GLY A 7 -27.20 -9.59 3.25
C GLY A 7 -26.22 -10.41 4.07
N SER A 8 -25.49 -11.29 3.40
CA SER A 8 -24.36 -12.01 3.96
C SER A 8 -23.30 -11.01 4.43
N LEU A 9 -23.05 -11.00 5.74
CA LEU A 9 -21.87 -10.39 6.35
C LEU A 9 -20.60 -10.88 5.61
N PRO A 10 -19.64 -10.00 5.28
CA PRO A 10 -18.37 -10.47 4.76
C PRO A 10 -17.66 -11.23 5.88
N THR A 11 -17.63 -12.55 5.78
CA THR A 11 -16.76 -13.42 6.54
C THR A 11 -15.33 -12.95 6.29
N THR A 12 -14.77 -12.18 7.24
CA THR A 12 -13.34 -11.89 7.30
C THR A 12 -12.62 -13.22 7.39
N SER A 13 -12.11 -13.70 6.26
CA SER A 13 -11.28 -14.88 6.21
C SER A 13 -10.05 -14.63 7.07
N ILE A 14 -10.04 -15.24 8.25
CA ILE A 14 -8.92 -15.39 9.17
C ILE A 14 -7.88 -16.28 8.47
N GLY A 15 -7.23 -15.71 7.46
CA GLY A 15 -6.11 -16.34 6.75
C GLY A 15 -4.83 -15.97 7.48
N TRP A 16 -4.30 -16.93 8.22
CA TRP A 16 -3.07 -16.88 9.01
C TRP A 16 -1.98 -15.96 8.44
N ARG A 17 -1.59 -14.94 9.21
CA ARG A 17 -0.37 -14.16 8.98
C ARG A 17 0.62 -14.38 10.13
N PHE A 18 0.96 -15.65 10.37
CA PHE A 18 2.20 -15.99 11.07
C PHE A 18 3.35 -15.92 10.06
N GLN A 19 3.93 -14.73 9.90
CA GLN A 19 5.11 -14.51 9.04
C GLN A 19 6.44 -14.86 9.74
N LEU A 20 6.44 -15.86 10.64
CA LEU A 20 7.69 -16.43 11.16
C LEU A 20 8.25 -17.55 10.28
N TRP A 21 7.48 -18.03 9.30
CA TRP A 21 7.84 -19.16 8.45
C TRP A 21 7.57 -18.82 6.98
N SER A 22 8.37 -17.94 6.37
CA SER A 22 8.50 -17.92 4.91
C SER A 22 9.39 -19.09 4.44
N LEU A 23 9.08 -20.31 4.92
CA LEU A 23 9.61 -21.53 4.36
C LEU A 23 8.85 -21.77 3.05
N GLY A 24 9.36 -21.20 1.95
CA GLY A 24 9.28 -21.67 0.56
C GLY A 24 7.96 -22.16 -0.08
N LEU A 25 6.85 -22.33 0.64
CA LEU A 25 5.69 -23.10 0.17
C LEU A 25 4.68 -22.28 -0.63
N SER A 26 4.64 -20.96 -0.43
CA SER A 26 3.73 -20.09 -1.18
C SER A 26 4.49 -18.89 -1.73
N SER A 27 4.83 -18.97 -3.01
CA SER A 27 5.45 -17.87 -3.74
C SER A 27 4.53 -16.63 -3.69
N PRO A 28 4.93 -15.55 -3.01
CA PRO A 28 4.04 -14.43 -2.69
C PRO A 28 3.58 -13.68 -3.96
N GLU A 29 4.40 -13.71 -5.01
CA GLU A 29 4.06 -13.18 -6.33
C GLU A 29 2.88 -13.93 -6.97
N ARG A 30 2.84 -15.27 -6.91
CA ARG A 30 1.71 -16.03 -7.46
C ARG A 30 0.43 -15.75 -6.66
N HIS A 31 0.55 -15.53 -5.35
CA HIS A 31 -0.59 -15.14 -4.52
C HIS A 31 -1.12 -13.76 -4.90
N LEU A 32 -0.23 -12.78 -5.09
CA LEU A 32 -0.60 -11.45 -5.56
C LEU A 32 -1.22 -11.51 -6.96
N ALA A 33 -0.62 -12.25 -7.90
CA ALA A 33 -1.13 -12.43 -9.25
C ALA A 33 -2.54 -13.07 -9.26
N ARG A 34 -2.79 -14.07 -8.41
CA ARG A 34 -4.13 -14.66 -8.24
C ARG A 34 -5.14 -13.63 -7.71
N ARG A 35 -4.74 -12.79 -6.74
CA ARG A 35 -5.60 -11.71 -6.22
C ARG A 35 -5.89 -10.67 -7.29
N LEU A 36 -4.91 -10.29 -8.09
CA LEU A 36 -5.08 -9.35 -9.20
C LEU A 36 -5.95 -9.93 -10.32
N LYS A 37 -5.84 -11.24 -10.58
CA LYS A 37 -6.71 -11.93 -11.55
C LYS A 37 -8.18 -11.91 -11.11
N ASN A 38 -8.42 -12.10 -9.81
CA ASN A 38 -9.78 -12.08 -9.27
C ASN A 38 -10.32 -10.66 -9.08
N ASN A 39 -9.46 -9.71 -8.69
CA ASN A 39 -9.78 -8.30 -8.55
C ASN A 39 -8.67 -7.44 -9.18
N SER A 40 -8.97 -6.89 -10.36
CA SER A 40 -8.01 -6.08 -11.14
C SER A 40 -7.54 -4.81 -10.42
N PHE A 41 -8.26 -4.34 -9.40
CA PHE A 41 -7.97 -3.09 -8.68
C PHE A 41 -7.35 -3.33 -7.30
N TYR A 42 -7.02 -4.59 -6.96
CA TYR A 42 -6.37 -4.91 -5.70
C TYR A 42 -5.12 -4.03 -5.47
N PRO A 43 -4.93 -3.46 -4.27
CA PRO A 43 -5.68 -3.70 -3.02
C PRO A 43 -6.96 -2.86 -2.87
N PHE A 44 -7.24 -1.96 -3.82
CA PHE A 44 -8.38 -1.05 -3.75
C PHE A 44 -9.70 -1.76 -4.09
N MET A 45 -10.76 -1.24 -3.51
CA MET A 45 -12.14 -1.54 -3.86
C MET A 45 -12.70 -0.36 -4.67
N GLN A 46 -13.31 -0.65 -5.81
CA GLN A 46 -13.95 0.35 -6.64
C GLN A 46 -15.33 0.65 -6.07
N GLN A 47 -15.53 1.86 -5.52
CA GLN A 47 -16.83 2.27 -4.97
C GLN A 47 -17.71 2.94 -6.06
N GLN A 48 -17.08 3.69 -6.96
CA GLN A 48 -17.70 4.42 -8.07
C GLN A 48 -16.76 4.38 -9.29
N PRO A 49 -17.22 4.69 -10.52
CA PRO A 49 -16.30 4.90 -11.63
C PRO A 49 -15.25 5.94 -11.22
N ASN A 50 -13.96 5.63 -11.41
CA ASN A 50 -12.84 6.54 -11.12
C ASN A 50 -12.61 6.90 -9.64
N VAL A 51 -13.29 6.24 -8.68
CA VAL A 51 -13.04 6.42 -7.24
C VAL A 51 -12.69 5.07 -6.60
N PHE A 52 -11.45 4.96 -6.14
CA PHE A 52 -10.90 3.75 -5.53
C PHE A 52 -10.68 3.97 -4.04
N VAL A 53 -11.12 3.02 -3.23
CA VAL A 53 -11.05 3.09 -1.76
C VAL A 53 -10.23 1.93 -1.25
N LEU A 54 -9.27 2.23 -0.40
CA LEU A 54 -8.46 1.24 0.30
C LEU A 54 -8.62 1.46 1.79
N GLU A 55 -9.09 0.44 2.47
CA GLU A 55 -9.24 0.44 3.91
C GLU A 55 -8.32 -0.63 4.49
N TYR A 56 -7.49 -0.22 5.44
CA TYR A 56 -6.56 -1.11 6.09
C TYR A 56 -6.47 -0.81 7.59
N TYR A 57 -6.13 -1.85 8.34
CA TYR A 57 -5.77 -1.79 9.75
C TYR A 57 -4.26 -1.86 9.90
N LEU A 58 -3.75 -1.37 11.02
CA LEU A 58 -2.31 -1.41 11.30
C LEU A 58 -1.86 -2.85 11.54
N ASP A 59 -0.67 -3.22 11.04
CA ASP A 59 -0.11 -4.56 11.22
C ASP A 59 0.16 -4.90 12.69
N THR A 60 0.27 -3.89 13.56
CA THR A 60 0.41 -4.10 15.01
C THR A 60 -0.87 -4.62 15.68
N LEU A 61 -2.03 -4.55 15.03
CA LEU A 61 -3.31 -4.96 15.61
C LEU A 61 -3.34 -6.44 15.94
N TRP A 62 -2.94 -7.31 15.00
CA TRP A 62 -2.96 -8.74 15.23
C TRP A 62 -1.90 -9.16 16.25
N LYS A 63 -0.74 -8.49 16.28
CA LYS A 63 0.33 -8.71 17.27
C LYS A 63 -0.16 -8.37 18.68
N GLY A 64 -0.86 -7.23 18.81
CA GLY A 64 -1.49 -6.82 20.07
C GLY A 64 -2.59 -7.80 20.52
N MET A 65 -3.46 -8.22 19.60
CA MET A 65 -4.51 -9.21 19.89
C MET A 65 -3.93 -10.56 20.33
N LEU A 66 -2.90 -11.04 19.64
CA LEU A 66 -2.23 -12.29 19.99
C LEU A 66 -1.60 -12.20 21.38
N LEU A 67 -0.87 -11.12 21.66
CA LEU A 67 -0.27 -10.87 22.97
C LEU A 67 -1.34 -10.84 24.07
N PHE A 68 -2.44 -10.10 23.83
CA PHE A 68 -3.55 -10.00 24.78
C PHE A 68 -4.18 -11.38 25.07
N VAL A 69 -4.49 -12.17 24.04
CA VAL A 69 -5.09 -13.51 24.20
C VAL A 69 -4.15 -14.44 24.96
N VAL A 70 -2.86 -14.47 24.60
CA VAL A 70 -1.86 -15.30 25.30
C VAL A 70 -1.75 -14.92 26.78
N CYS A 71 -1.66 -13.63 27.09
CA CYS A 71 -1.61 -13.18 28.48
C CYS A 71 -2.88 -13.54 29.26
N VAL A 72 -4.08 -13.39 28.67
CA VAL A 72 -5.33 -13.77 29.32
C VAL A 72 -5.42 -15.28 29.58
N VAL A 73 -4.99 -16.11 28.62
CA VAL A 73 -4.94 -17.57 28.79
C VAL A 73 -3.95 -17.99 29.87
N LEU A 74 -2.79 -17.35 29.96
CA LEU A 74 -1.82 -17.63 31.01
C LEU A 74 -2.33 -17.24 32.40
N VAL A 75 -3.02 -16.09 32.51
CA VAL A 75 -3.67 -15.66 33.75
C VAL A 75 -4.79 -16.61 34.16
N SER A 76 -5.64 -17.05 33.22
CA SER A 76 -6.75 -17.95 33.54
C SER A 76 -6.28 -19.36 33.93
N LEU A 77 -5.27 -19.90 33.24
CA LEU A 77 -4.64 -21.17 33.60
C LEU A 77 -3.90 -21.09 34.94
N GLY A 78 -3.24 -19.96 35.22
CA GLY A 78 -2.56 -19.70 36.49
C GLY A 78 -3.52 -19.49 37.66
N SER A 79 -4.75 -19.05 37.41
CA SER A 79 -5.80 -18.96 38.44
C SER A 79 -6.44 -20.31 38.74
N LEU A 80 -6.54 -21.21 37.76
CA LEU A 80 -7.12 -22.56 37.93
C LEU A 80 -6.13 -23.56 38.52
N ARG A 81 -4.83 -23.38 38.26
CA ARG A 81 -3.75 -24.10 38.93
C ARG A 81 -3.32 -23.25 40.12
N GLU A 82 -3.89 -23.53 41.28
CA GLU A 82 -3.80 -22.78 42.55
C GLU A 82 -2.40 -22.73 43.18
N VAL A 83 -1.35 -22.60 42.36
CA VAL A 83 0.06 -22.62 42.70
C VAL A 83 0.80 -21.91 41.57
N GLN A 84 1.25 -20.67 41.76
CA GLN A 84 2.63 -20.27 41.41
C GLN A 84 2.92 -18.82 41.83
N LYS A 85 4.05 -18.65 42.53
CA LYS A 85 4.80 -17.44 42.93
C LYS A 85 4.22 -16.06 42.53
N GLN A 86 4.05 -15.22 43.55
CA GLN A 86 3.55 -13.84 43.50
C GLN A 86 4.31 -12.92 42.52
N GLU A 87 5.57 -13.21 42.19
CA GLU A 87 6.39 -12.39 41.28
C GLU A 87 5.95 -12.45 39.81
N THR A 88 5.46 -13.59 39.30
CA THR A 88 5.10 -13.74 37.87
C THR A 88 3.76 -13.11 37.51
N TRP A 89 2.88 -12.87 38.49
CA TRP A 89 1.57 -12.27 38.27
C TRP A 89 1.65 -10.81 37.80
N VAL A 90 2.63 -10.06 38.29
CA VAL A 90 2.84 -8.65 37.90
C VAL A 90 3.20 -8.54 36.42
N PHE A 91 4.09 -9.42 35.94
CA PHE A 91 4.48 -9.46 34.52
C PHE A 91 3.31 -9.85 33.61
N LEU A 92 2.47 -10.79 34.03
CA LEU A 92 1.29 -11.21 33.27
C LEU A 92 0.24 -10.11 33.21
N ALA A 93 -0.06 -9.46 34.34
CA ALA A 93 -0.99 -8.33 34.40
C ALA A 93 -0.51 -7.15 33.54
N TYR A 94 0.78 -6.85 33.58
CA TYR A 94 1.39 -5.83 32.70
C TYR A 94 1.25 -6.22 31.22
N GLY A 95 1.47 -7.49 30.88
CA GLY A 95 1.29 -8.02 29.53
C GLY A 95 -0.14 -7.85 28.99
N VAL A 96 -1.16 -8.08 29.82
CA VAL A 96 -2.57 -7.80 29.47
C VAL A 96 -2.78 -6.31 29.18
N GLY A 97 -2.26 -5.44 30.04
CA GLY A 97 -2.37 -3.98 29.88
C GLY A 97 -1.71 -3.48 28.59
N VAL A 98 -0.48 -3.91 28.31
CA VAL A 98 0.24 -3.55 27.09
C VAL A 98 -0.44 -4.12 25.84
N GLY A 99 -0.89 -5.37 25.90
CA GLY A 99 -1.64 -6.01 24.81
C GLY A 99 -2.91 -5.22 24.47
N LEU A 100 -3.70 -4.88 25.49
CA LEU A 100 -4.93 -4.09 25.31
C LEU A 100 -4.62 -2.68 24.77
N TRP A 101 -3.59 -2.01 25.30
CA TRP A 101 -3.15 -0.70 24.81
C TRP A 101 -2.77 -0.73 23.33
N LEU A 102 -2.01 -1.75 22.90
CA LEU A 102 -1.62 -1.93 21.50
C LEU A 102 -2.83 -2.17 20.60
N VAL A 103 -3.80 -2.96 21.05
CA VAL A 103 -5.06 -3.17 20.32
C VAL A 103 -5.80 -1.85 20.16
N ILE A 104 -6.07 -1.13 21.25
CA ILE A 104 -6.81 0.14 21.21
C ILE A 104 -6.13 1.17 20.31
N SER A 105 -4.79 1.27 20.39
CA SER A 105 -4.01 2.21 19.58
C SER A 105 -3.98 1.87 18.08
N SER A 106 -4.20 0.60 17.72
CA SER A 106 -4.14 0.11 16.34
C SER A 106 -5.51 -0.12 15.67
N LEU A 107 -6.60 -0.06 16.46
CA LEU A 107 -7.99 -0.08 15.98
C LEU A 107 -8.38 1.05 15.01
N PRO A 108 -7.79 2.26 15.03
CA PRO A 108 -8.17 3.33 14.11
C PRO A 108 -8.11 2.88 12.63
N ARG A 109 -9.29 2.70 12.02
CA ARG A 109 -9.42 2.31 10.61
C ARG A 109 -8.89 3.44 9.72
N ARG A 110 -7.94 3.10 8.85
CA ARG A 110 -7.33 4.04 7.90
C ARG A 110 -7.95 3.80 6.54
N ARG A 111 -8.33 4.89 5.88
CA ARG A 111 -9.00 4.87 4.58
C ARG A 111 -8.29 5.83 3.63
N LEU A 112 -7.73 5.27 2.58
CA LEU A 112 -7.15 5.98 1.44
C LEU A 112 -8.15 5.96 0.29
N VAL A 113 -8.59 7.14 -0.15
CA VAL A 113 -9.49 7.31 -1.30
C VAL A 113 -8.73 7.99 -2.42
N LEU A 114 -8.63 7.32 -3.57
CA LEU A 114 -8.08 7.87 -4.80
C LEU A 114 -9.22 8.36 -5.68
N ASN A 115 -9.36 9.68 -5.83
CA ASN A 115 -10.36 10.29 -6.69
C ASN A 115 -9.71 10.74 -8.01
N HIS A 116 -9.95 9.97 -9.07
CA HIS A 116 -9.39 10.26 -10.39
C HIS A 116 -10.17 11.35 -11.12
N THR A 117 -11.46 11.57 -10.82
CA THR A 117 -12.23 12.64 -11.48
C THR A 117 -11.76 14.01 -11.04
N ARG A 118 -11.34 14.14 -9.78
CA ARG A 118 -10.78 15.38 -9.22
C ARG A 118 -9.25 15.44 -9.27
N GLY A 119 -8.57 14.36 -9.63
CA GLY A 119 -7.11 14.28 -9.64
C GLY A 119 -6.48 14.42 -8.25
N VAL A 120 -7.19 14.08 -7.17
CA VAL A 120 -6.72 14.19 -5.78
C VAL A 120 -6.89 12.89 -5.00
N TYR A 121 -5.97 12.64 -4.07
CA TYR A 121 -6.14 11.58 -3.07
C TYR A 121 -6.54 12.19 -1.72
N HIS A 122 -7.37 11.46 -1.00
CA HIS A 122 -7.78 11.78 0.36
C HIS A 122 -7.35 10.65 1.29
N PHE A 123 -6.58 11.00 2.31
CA PHE A 123 -6.22 10.09 3.39
C PHE A 123 -6.97 10.48 4.65
N SER A 124 -7.78 9.56 5.13
CA SER A 124 -8.60 9.75 6.33
C SER A 124 -8.33 8.68 7.37
N ILE A 125 -8.20 9.11 8.62
CA ILE A 125 -8.10 8.22 9.79
C ILE A 125 -9.38 8.41 10.59
N GLN A 126 -10.16 7.34 10.77
CA GLN A 126 -11.45 7.39 11.50
C GLN A 126 -12.40 8.51 11.02
N GLY A 127 -12.43 8.79 9.72
CA GLY A 127 -13.30 9.82 9.14
C GLY A 127 -12.79 11.27 9.25
N ARG A 128 -11.65 11.51 9.92
CA ARG A 128 -10.96 12.81 9.86
C ARG A 128 -9.97 12.82 8.70
N THR A 129 -10.09 13.79 7.80
CA THR A 129 -9.15 13.96 6.68
C THR A 129 -7.82 14.50 7.20
N VAL A 130 -6.78 13.68 7.17
CA VAL A 130 -5.44 14.04 7.68
C VAL A 130 -4.61 14.68 6.58
N CYS A 131 -4.64 14.09 5.38
CA CYS A 131 -3.87 14.55 4.24
C CYS A 131 -4.73 14.57 2.98
N GLN A 132 -4.58 15.63 2.20
CA GLN A 132 -5.09 15.73 0.84
C GLN A 132 -3.94 16.19 -0.05
N GLY A 133 -3.81 15.56 -1.22
CA GLY A 133 -2.79 15.93 -2.18
C GLY A 133 -3.19 15.52 -3.60
N PRO A 134 -2.43 15.96 -4.61
CA PRO A 134 -2.66 15.58 -5.98
C PRO A 134 -2.30 14.11 -6.23
N LEU A 135 -3.07 13.46 -7.10
CA LEU A 135 -3.00 12.01 -7.33
C LEU A 135 -1.63 11.53 -7.84
N HIS A 136 -0.89 12.36 -8.59
CA HIS A 136 0.42 12.02 -9.13
C HIS A 136 1.50 11.81 -8.06
N LEU A 137 1.28 12.28 -6.83
CA LEU A 137 2.20 12.03 -5.71
C LEU A 137 2.04 10.62 -5.13
N VAL A 138 1.00 9.88 -5.52
CA VAL A 138 0.82 8.48 -5.17
C VAL A 138 1.58 7.62 -6.18
N TYR A 139 2.40 6.71 -5.68
CA TYR A 139 3.23 5.86 -6.50
C TYR A 139 3.35 4.45 -5.92
N VAL A 140 3.61 3.50 -6.81
CA VAL A 140 4.06 2.15 -6.45
C VAL A 140 5.57 2.13 -6.62
N ARG A 141 6.30 1.74 -5.58
CA ARG A 141 7.76 1.59 -5.60
C ARG A 141 8.16 0.16 -5.33
N LEU A 142 9.11 -0.33 -6.11
CA LEU A 142 9.84 -1.55 -5.80
C LEU A 142 10.99 -1.20 -4.84
N ALA A 143 10.99 -1.77 -3.66
CA ALA A 143 12.06 -1.66 -2.67
C ALA A 143 12.92 -2.92 -2.72
N LEU A 144 14.24 -2.74 -2.55
CA LEU A 144 15.21 -3.82 -2.45
C LEU A 144 15.65 -3.95 -0.99
N ASN A 145 15.51 -5.15 -0.44
CA ASN A 145 16.03 -5.52 0.87
C ASN A 145 17.09 -6.60 0.68
N SER A 146 18.27 -6.40 1.25
CA SER A 146 19.33 -7.41 1.24
C SER A 146 19.41 -8.10 2.60
N ASP A 147 19.54 -9.42 2.59
CA ASP A 147 19.81 -10.22 3.78
C ASP A 147 21.33 -10.27 4.08
N ALA A 148 21.69 -10.67 5.31
CA ALA A 148 23.07 -10.80 5.77
C ALA A 148 23.91 -11.77 4.92
N TYR A 149 23.26 -12.72 4.25
CA TYR A 149 23.89 -13.69 3.35
C TYR A 149 24.00 -13.20 1.89
N GLY A 150 23.72 -11.93 1.62
CA GLY A 150 23.82 -11.35 0.27
C GLY A 150 22.66 -11.72 -0.67
N ARG A 151 21.57 -12.30 -0.14
CA ARG A 151 20.35 -12.54 -0.91
C ARG A 151 19.52 -11.26 -1.02
N CYS A 152 19.07 -10.98 -2.23
CA CYS A 152 18.26 -9.81 -2.55
C CYS A 152 16.78 -10.18 -2.61
N PHE A 153 15.97 -9.49 -1.81
CA PHE A 153 14.52 -9.62 -1.79
C PHE A 153 13.88 -8.31 -2.25
N PHE A 154 12.94 -8.43 -3.19
CA PHE A 154 12.16 -7.33 -3.69
C PHE A 154 10.83 -7.24 -2.94
N GLN A 155 10.48 -6.02 -2.56
CA GLN A 155 9.29 -5.68 -1.81
C GLN A 155 8.49 -4.63 -2.59
N LEU A 156 7.19 -4.85 -2.79
CA LEU A 156 6.34 -3.89 -3.49
C LEU A 156 5.61 -3.01 -2.49
N VAL A 157 5.84 -1.71 -2.55
CA VAL A 157 5.31 -0.71 -1.61
C VAL A 157 4.47 0.31 -2.36
N LEU A 158 3.25 0.55 -1.89
CA LEU A 158 2.43 1.67 -2.31
C LEU A 158 2.69 2.84 -1.36
N GLY A 159 3.16 3.96 -1.87
CA GLY A 159 3.47 5.14 -1.08
C GLY A 159 2.96 6.43 -1.72
N GLY A 160 3.26 7.54 -1.06
CA GLY A 160 3.06 8.87 -1.60
C GLY A 160 3.31 9.96 -0.57
N HIS A 161 3.09 11.22 -0.96
CA HIS A 161 3.39 12.34 -0.09
C HIS A 161 2.53 12.31 1.20
N ARG A 162 3.18 12.29 2.37
CA ARG A 162 2.51 12.17 3.69
C ARG A 162 1.54 10.98 3.79
N LEU A 163 1.78 9.93 2.99
CA LEU A 163 1.10 8.65 3.07
C LEU A 163 2.04 7.65 3.72
N GLU A 164 1.49 6.81 4.59
CA GLU A 164 2.24 5.70 5.14
C GLU A 164 2.53 4.69 4.04
N PRO A 165 3.77 4.18 3.95
CA PRO A 165 4.13 3.17 2.96
C PRO A 165 3.35 1.88 3.26
N LEU A 166 2.43 1.52 2.37
CA LEU A 166 1.69 0.27 2.46
C LEU A 166 2.43 -0.82 1.70
N VAL A 167 2.89 -1.83 2.43
CA VAL A 167 3.55 -2.99 1.83
C VAL A 167 2.51 -3.92 1.22
N LEU A 168 2.54 -4.06 -0.11
CA LEU A 168 1.67 -4.95 -0.86
C LEU A 168 2.19 -6.39 -0.83
N VAL A 169 3.50 -6.56 -1.00
CA VAL A 169 4.20 -7.85 -0.96
C VAL A 169 5.52 -7.65 -0.24
N GLN A 170 5.77 -8.45 0.80
CA GLN A 170 6.86 -8.19 1.73
C GLN A 170 8.24 -8.68 1.25
N LEU A 171 8.37 -9.85 0.63
CA LEU A 171 9.68 -10.43 0.30
C LEU A 171 9.57 -11.41 -0.88
N SER A 172 10.16 -11.12 -2.04
CA SER A 172 10.28 -12.09 -3.12
C SER A 172 11.58 -11.97 -3.92
N GLU A 173 12.13 -13.09 -4.34
CA GLU A 173 13.43 -13.13 -5.04
C GLU A 173 13.30 -12.87 -6.55
N ARG A 174 12.10 -12.98 -7.14
CA ARG A 174 11.93 -12.90 -8.60
C ARG A 174 11.55 -11.49 -9.04
N TYR A 175 12.58 -10.70 -9.30
CA TYR A 175 12.48 -9.32 -9.79
C TYR A 175 11.46 -9.12 -10.92
N GLU A 176 11.53 -9.88 -12.01
CA GLU A 176 10.69 -9.68 -13.20
C GLU A 176 9.19 -9.82 -12.91
N GLN A 177 8.82 -10.76 -12.04
CA GLN A 177 7.43 -10.98 -11.68
C GLN A 177 6.92 -9.83 -10.82
N MET A 178 7.75 -9.33 -9.89
CA MET A 178 7.40 -8.20 -9.04
C MET A 178 7.29 -6.90 -9.84
N GLU A 179 8.20 -6.68 -10.80
CA GLU A 179 8.17 -5.54 -11.71
C GLU A 179 6.89 -5.55 -12.56
N TYR A 180 6.55 -6.70 -13.16
CA TYR A 180 5.34 -6.85 -13.96
C TYR A 180 4.09 -6.53 -13.13
N LEU A 181 4.00 -7.07 -11.91
CA LEU A 181 2.88 -6.83 -11.01
C LEU A 181 2.80 -5.35 -10.59
N GLY A 182 3.94 -4.74 -10.24
CA GLY A 182 4.01 -3.32 -9.89
C GLY A 182 3.54 -2.41 -11.03
N ARG A 183 4.02 -2.65 -12.25
CA ARG A 183 3.57 -1.92 -13.45
C ARG A 183 2.11 -2.17 -13.76
N TYR A 184 1.62 -3.40 -13.60
CA TYR A 184 0.21 -3.72 -13.82
C TYR A 184 -0.69 -2.93 -12.87
N ILE A 185 -0.36 -2.91 -11.56
CA ILE A 185 -1.09 -2.16 -10.55
C ILE A 185 -1.07 -0.66 -10.89
N ALA A 186 0.12 -0.11 -11.18
CA ALA A 186 0.25 1.28 -11.54
C ALA A 186 -0.56 1.64 -12.79
N ARG A 187 -0.55 0.79 -13.82
CA ARG A 187 -1.34 0.98 -15.05
C ARG A 187 -2.85 0.99 -14.76
N LYS A 188 -3.34 0.01 -14.01
CA LYS A 188 -4.78 -0.14 -13.68
C LYS A 188 -5.30 0.98 -12.79
N LEU A 189 -4.48 1.45 -11.85
CA LEU A 189 -4.81 2.57 -10.96
C LEU A 189 -4.40 3.94 -11.51
N ASN A 190 -3.91 4.03 -12.74
CA ASN A 190 -3.43 5.27 -13.35
C ASN A 190 -2.44 6.12 -12.50
N ILE A 191 -1.59 5.48 -11.68
CA ILE A 191 -0.58 6.13 -10.81
C ILE A 191 0.85 5.88 -11.28
N ASN A 192 1.84 6.49 -10.62
CA ASN A 192 3.26 6.35 -10.96
C ASN A 192 3.84 5.00 -10.50
N TYR A 193 4.82 4.49 -11.24
CA TYR A 193 5.62 3.32 -10.86
C TYR A 193 7.10 3.69 -10.82
N PHE A 194 7.76 3.33 -9.73
CA PHE A 194 9.21 3.46 -9.56
C PHE A 194 9.85 2.10 -9.30
N ASP A 195 10.89 1.80 -10.07
CA ASP A 195 11.77 0.67 -9.89
C ASP A 195 12.71 0.86 -8.68
N TYR A 196 13.46 -0.18 -8.30
CA TYR A 196 14.36 -0.13 -7.15
C TYR A 196 15.58 0.78 -7.38
N LEU A 197 16.08 0.87 -8.62
CA LEU A 197 17.15 1.79 -9.03
C LEU A 197 16.58 3.14 -9.42
N ALA A 198 17.16 4.23 -8.91
CA ALA A 198 16.75 5.59 -9.26
C ALA A 198 16.91 5.89 -10.75
N THR A 199 17.94 5.34 -11.41
CA THR A 199 18.27 5.59 -12.83
C THR A 199 17.68 4.57 -13.80
N SER A 200 16.79 3.68 -13.34
CA SER A 200 16.19 2.66 -14.19
C SER A 200 15.33 3.28 -15.30
N TYR A 201 15.42 2.77 -16.53
CA TYR A 201 14.50 3.14 -17.62
C TYR A 201 13.09 2.53 -17.44
N ARG A 202 12.92 1.70 -16.40
CA ARG A 202 11.71 0.91 -16.14
C ARG A 202 10.64 1.64 -15.33
N HIS A 203 10.94 2.87 -14.91
CA HIS A 203 9.99 3.77 -14.24
C HIS A 203 8.83 4.12 -15.18
N VAL A 204 7.63 4.23 -14.64
CA VAL A 204 6.45 4.74 -15.36
C VAL A 204 6.00 6.00 -14.65
N VAL A 205 6.42 7.14 -15.17
CA VAL A 205 6.07 8.46 -14.63
C VAL A 205 4.96 9.08 -15.48
N ARG A 206 3.89 9.47 -14.82
CA ARG A 206 2.75 10.20 -15.37
C ARG A 206 2.79 11.59 -14.77
N HIS A 207 3.01 12.57 -15.63
CA HIS A 207 3.01 13.97 -15.25
C HIS A 207 1.58 14.49 -15.13
N TRP A 208 1.36 15.37 -14.15
CA TRP A 208 0.10 16.08 -13.95
C TRP A 208 0.37 17.59 -13.96
N PRO A 209 -0.48 18.43 -14.58
CA PRO A 209 -1.66 18.05 -15.37
C PRO A 209 -1.27 17.21 -16.59
N PRO A 210 -2.19 16.38 -17.13
CA PRO A 210 -1.92 15.69 -18.39
C PRO A 210 -1.51 16.74 -19.41
N PRO A 211 -0.50 16.47 -20.26
CA PRO A 211 -0.16 17.40 -21.32
C PRO A 211 -1.45 17.66 -22.05
N SER A 212 -1.89 18.92 -22.04
CA SER A 212 -3.02 19.32 -22.86
C SER A 212 -2.69 18.78 -24.24
N THR A 213 -3.62 18.05 -24.84
CA THR A 213 -3.64 17.93 -26.29
C THR A 213 -3.84 19.34 -26.81
N THR A 214 -2.79 20.16 -26.73
CA THR A 214 -2.55 21.24 -27.66
C THR A 214 -2.62 20.55 -28.99
N VAL A 215 -3.82 20.56 -29.57
CA VAL A 215 -4.00 20.69 -31.00
C VAL A 215 -2.88 21.63 -31.39
N MET A 216 -1.85 21.05 -31.99
CA MET A 216 -0.78 21.78 -32.61
C MET A 216 -1.47 22.52 -33.74
N ARG A 217 -2.03 23.68 -33.40
CA ARG A 217 -2.54 24.66 -34.32
C ARG A 217 -1.29 25.06 -35.08
N LYS A 218 -1.04 24.36 -36.18
CA LYS A 218 -0.13 24.79 -37.24
C LYS A 218 -0.56 26.23 -37.53
N ASN A 219 0.17 27.20 -37.00
CA ASN A 219 0.14 28.56 -37.51
C ASN A 219 0.83 28.50 -38.87
N PRO A 220 0.14 28.71 -40.00
CA PRO A 220 0.77 28.71 -41.31
C PRO A 220 1.10 30.16 -41.66
N VAL A 221 2.09 30.77 -40.98
CA VAL A 221 2.70 32.04 -41.39
C VAL A 221 4.11 31.99 -40.81
N GLY A 222 5.17 31.73 -41.58
CA GLY A 222 5.55 32.51 -42.74
C GLY A 222 6.41 33.69 -42.28
N HIS A 223 7.60 33.44 -41.75
CA HIS A 223 8.71 34.39 -41.85
C HIS A 223 10.05 33.71 -41.59
N LYS A 224 10.80 33.57 -42.68
CA LYS A 224 12.24 33.31 -42.71
C LYS A 224 12.92 34.67 -42.51
N PRO A 225 13.90 34.84 -41.60
CA PRO A 225 14.85 35.93 -41.73
C PRO A 225 16.06 35.43 -42.50
N SER A 226 16.34 36.15 -43.57
CA SER A 226 17.49 36.01 -44.47
C SER A 226 18.80 36.31 -43.77
N SER A 227 19.81 35.51 -44.14
CA SER A 227 21.23 35.85 -44.04
C SER A 227 21.51 37.26 -44.56
N SER A 228 22.25 38.06 -43.80
CA SER A 228 22.96 39.24 -44.30
C SER A 228 24.33 39.30 -43.62
N GLN A 229 25.37 38.94 -44.37
CA GLN A 229 26.73 39.40 -44.11
C GLN A 229 26.82 40.85 -44.61
N SER A 230 27.36 41.77 -43.82
CA SER A 230 28.18 42.87 -44.34
C SER A 230 28.94 43.57 -43.21
N SER A 231 30.26 43.59 -43.41
CA SER A 231 31.34 44.31 -42.77
C SER A 231 31.09 45.82 -42.58
N LEU A 232 31.64 46.43 -41.52
CA LEU A 232 32.62 47.55 -41.56
C LEU A 232 32.81 48.20 -40.16
N GLU A 233 34.09 48.31 -39.79
CA GLU A 233 34.81 49.41 -39.12
C GLU A 233 34.11 50.28 -38.06
N VAL A 234 34.67 50.30 -36.83
CA VAL A 234 35.54 51.37 -36.28
C VAL A 234 36.48 50.74 -35.24
#